data_AF-A0A535MNQ3-F1
#
_entry.id   AF-A0A535MNQ3-F1
#
_cell.length_a   1.000
_cell.length_b   1.000
_cell.length_c   1.000
_cell.angle_alpha   90.00
_cell.angle_beta   90.00
_cell.angle_gamma   90.00
#
_symmetry.space_group_name_H-M   'P 1'
#
loop_
_entity.id
_entity.type
_entity.pdbx_description
1 polymer ?
#
loop_
_entity_poly.entity_id
_entity_poly.type
_entity_poly.pdbx_seq_one_letter_code
_entity_poly.pdbx_strand_id
1 'polypeptide(L)'
;MRTSRSHRLPAALAAVALLGALVAATLRAAPVRAHEMDPHLRTVMESVIPALPAGVTVSVRNTVISSEMLVENHTQTELQLLTDAGRVFLRIGPQGVVGDLNTPEWYQSNNPYGTANIPTPAQNPNAPPFWGRASHDPDWGWFEHRMHPKPTMDLPPPPTSGVQTISRWIVPLRYGNEDIKVLGRVDYVTFKGGYKAVLTSTPTPFSGVNVSVIPGRLPGVFLENTGTVPVVVKGRQGEPMLRIGPAGTEANLHSPSWVDNLKGHGDTPTVEADASAPPQWSLVHPEPRELWLETRGFYTKEIPPDDIITRKQATVLLRWSVPLVQGTKTATLTGTTSYIPEAQPPSTAAAASTDDSVPWVGLAVWVILLALIGTGAVLGLRWRRARMAAGAAAPRAGAGARRRR
;
A
#
# COMPACT_ATOMS: atom_id res chain seq x y z
N MET A 1 -72.54 2.96 36.19
CA MET A 1 -71.82 4.19 36.63
C MET A 1 -70.40 3.77 37.02
N ARG A 2 -69.39 4.63 36.77
CA ARG A 2 -67.92 4.41 36.82
C ARG A 2 -67.26 3.73 35.61
N THR A 3 -66.69 4.60 34.79
CA THR A 3 -65.61 4.40 33.83
C THR A 3 -64.32 3.90 34.51
N SER A 4 -63.74 2.81 34.02
CA SER A 4 -62.34 2.43 34.28
C SER A 4 -61.50 2.83 33.07
N ARG A 5 -60.78 3.94 33.17
CA ARG A 5 -59.69 4.31 32.24
C ARG A 5 -58.44 3.52 32.65
N SER A 6 -58.07 2.49 31.89
CA SER A 6 -56.72 1.95 31.92
C SER A 6 -55.88 2.65 30.85
N HIS A 7 -54.96 3.50 31.32
CA HIS A 7 -53.94 4.13 30.49
C HIS A 7 -53.02 3.05 29.90
N ARG A 8 -53.23 2.70 28.63
CA ARG A 8 -52.19 2.04 27.85
C ARG A 8 -51.09 3.07 27.61
N LEU A 9 -50.02 3.02 28.40
CA LEU A 9 -48.75 3.64 28.04
C LEU A 9 -48.38 3.12 26.63
N PRO A 10 -48.10 3.99 25.65
CA PRO A 10 -47.88 3.54 24.28
C PRO A 10 -46.60 2.71 24.24
N ALA A 11 -46.70 1.49 23.71
CA ALA A 11 -45.58 0.57 23.49
C ALA A 11 -44.39 1.20 22.74
N ALA A 12 -44.61 2.35 22.09
CA ALA A 12 -43.58 3.18 21.47
C ALA A 12 -42.53 3.73 22.46
N LEU A 13 -42.90 4.08 23.70
CA LEU A 13 -41.95 4.60 24.69
C LEU A 13 -41.02 3.51 25.25
N ALA A 14 -41.50 2.28 25.36
CA ALA A 14 -40.70 1.13 25.78
C ALA A 14 -39.70 0.69 24.68
N ALA A 15 -40.09 0.77 23.40
CA ALA A 15 -39.22 0.44 22.28
C ALA A 15 -38.09 1.47 22.09
N VAL A 16 -38.35 2.76 22.30
CA VAL A 16 -37.32 3.82 22.24
C VAL A 16 -36.35 3.72 23.42
N ALA A 17 -36.82 3.37 24.61
CA ALA A 17 -35.94 3.13 25.77
C ALA A 17 -35.04 1.90 25.58
N LEU A 18 -35.54 0.82 24.96
CA LEU A 18 -34.72 -0.37 24.64
C LEU A 18 -33.72 -0.11 23.49
N LEU A 19 -34.06 0.70 22.47
CA LEU A 19 -33.09 1.13 21.46
C LEU A 19 -32.04 2.09 22.05
N GLY A 20 -32.44 3.00 22.94
CA GLY A 20 -31.52 3.91 23.64
C GLY A 20 -30.52 3.17 24.54
N ALA A 21 -30.97 2.11 25.22
CA ALA A 21 -30.10 1.25 26.02
C ALA A 21 -29.18 0.36 25.16
N LEU A 22 -29.62 -0.09 23.98
CA LEU A 22 -28.78 -0.88 23.06
C LEU A 22 -27.73 -0.02 22.33
N VAL A 23 -28.03 1.25 22.06
CA VAL A 23 -27.06 2.24 21.53
C VAL A 23 -26.10 2.71 22.63
N ALA A 24 -26.56 2.88 23.88
CA ALA A 24 -25.68 3.21 25.00
C ALA A 24 -24.75 2.05 25.39
N ALA A 25 -25.16 0.79 25.19
CA ALA A 25 -24.33 -0.40 25.44
C ALA A 25 -23.28 -0.67 24.35
N THR A 26 -23.44 -0.13 23.13
CA THR A 26 -22.44 -0.25 22.05
C THR A 26 -21.35 0.82 22.11
N LEU A 27 -21.52 1.86 22.93
CA LEU A 27 -20.54 2.94 23.13
C LEU A 27 -19.54 2.71 24.27
N ARG A 28 -19.53 1.52 24.88
CA ARG A 28 -18.50 1.09 25.84
C ARG A 28 -17.79 -0.20 25.45
N ALA A 29 -17.78 -0.56 24.17
CA ALA A 29 -16.64 -1.30 23.68
C ALA A 29 -15.44 -0.36 23.81
N ALA A 30 -14.65 -0.51 24.88
CA ALA A 30 -13.30 0.04 24.91
C ALA A 30 -12.68 -0.30 23.55
N PRO A 31 -11.97 0.64 22.88
CA PRO A 31 -11.31 0.29 21.64
C PRO A 31 -10.51 -0.97 21.94
N VAL A 32 -10.90 -2.08 21.32
CA VAL A 32 -9.96 -3.19 21.16
C VAL A 32 -8.84 -2.47 20.44
N ARG A 33 -7.74 -2.21 21.15
CA ARG A 33 -6.51 -1.81 20.49
C ARG A 33 -6.18 -2.99 19.61
N ALA A 34 -6.72 -3.00 18.39
CA ALA A 34 -5.99 -3.54 17.27
C ALA A 34 -4.59 -2.96 17.46
N HIS A 35 -3.60 -3.84 17.66
CA HIS A 35 -2.23 -3.43 17.88
C HIS A 35 -1.74 -2.85 16.55
N GLU A 36 -2.24 -1.68 16.19
CA GLU A 36 -1.74 -0.86 15.11
C GLU A 36 -0.30 -0.55 15.47
N MET A 37 0.61 -0.76 14.52
CA MET A 37 1.97 -0.27 14.67
C MET A 37 1.90 1.20 15.07
N ASP A 38 2.77 1.61 15.99
CA ASP A 38 2.95 3.04 16.28
C ASP A 38 3.14 3.76 14.93
N PRO A 39 2.26 4.70 14.56
CA PRO A 39 2.28 5.32 13.23
C PRO A 39 3.54 6.14 12.99
N HIS A 40 4.33 6.41 14.04
CA HIS A 40 5.63 7.04 13.94
C HIS A 40 6.75 6.04 13.62
N LEU A 41 6.57 4.73 13.86
CA LEU A 41 7.59 3.74 13.56
C LEU A 41 7.62 3.42 12.07
N ARG A 42 8.82 3.44 11.52
CA ARG A 42 9.07 3.04 10.13
C ARG A 42 10.29 2.15 10.03
N THR A 43 10.10 1.06 9.31
CA THR A 43 11.17 0.13 8.97
C THR A 43 11.85 0.56 7.67
N VAL A 44 13.18 0.62 7.70
CA VAL A 44 14.03 1.02 6.58
C VAL A 44 15.05 -0.09 6.31
N MET A 45 15.04 -0.65 5.11
CA MET A 45 16.12 -1.50 4.60
C MET A 45 17.28 -0.61 4.14
N GLU A 46 18.50 -0.92 4.58
CA GLU A 46 19.70 -0.14 4.26
C GLU A 46 20.55 -0.82 3.19
N SER A 47 20.82 -2.12 3.33
CA SER A 47 21.67 -2.85 2.39
C SER A 47 21.48 -4.36 2.45
N VAL A 48 21.95 -5.06 1.41
CA VAL A 48 22.13 -6.51 1.38
C VAL A 48 23.60 -6.79 1.15
N ILE A 49 24.23 -7.53 2.07
CA ILE A 49 25.66 -7.82 2.01
C ILE A 49 25.95 -9.33 2.15
N PRO A 50 26.76 -9.92 1.25
CA PRO A 50 27.17 -9.37 -0.05
C PRO A 50 25.97 -9.11 -0.97
N ALA A 51 26.21 -8.34 -2.04
CA ALA A 51 25.17 -8.04 -3.02
C ALA A 51 24.69 -9.34 -3.70
N LEU A 52 23.37 -9.49 -3.81
CA LEU A 52 22.77 -10.62 -4.50
C LEU A 52 22.93 -10.50 -6.02
N PRO A 53 22.98 -11.63 -6.76
CA PRO A 53 23.08 -11.59 -8.21
C PRO A 53 21.81 -11.05 -8.87
N ALA A 54 21.94 -10.66 -10.14
CA ALA A 54 20.80 -10.29 -10.96
C ALA A 54 19.76 -11.44 -10.99
N GLY A 55 18.48 -11.07 -10.87
CA GLY A 55 17.38 -12.03 -10.77
C GLY A 55 16.98 -12.40 -9.34
N VAL A 56 17.67 -11.87 -8.32
CA VAL A 56 17.20 -11.91 -6.92
C VAL A 56 16.96 -10.49 -6.43
N THR A 57 15.75 -10.23 -5.93
CA THR A 57 15.42 -8.96 -5.29
C THR A 57 14.96 -9.18 -3.86
N VAL A 58 15.31 -8.23 -2.99
CA VAL A 58 14.88 -8.17 -1.60
C VAL A 58 14.37 -6.76 -1.36
N SER A 59 13.19 -6.62 -0.76
CA SER A 59 12.61 -5.31 -0.46
C SER A 59 11.78 -5.35 0.82
N VAL A 60 11.57 -4.18 1.42
CA VAL A 60 10.68 -4.03 2.59
C VAL A 60 9.45 -3.25 2.18
N ARG A 61 8.28 -3.77 2.54
CA ARG A 61 6.99 -3.10 2.40
C ARG A 61 6.43 -2.76 3.77
N ASN A 62 6.22 -1.48 4.02
CA ASN A 62 5.53 -1.03 5.23
C ASN A 62 4.02 -1.01 4.97
N THR A 63 3.26 -1.76 5.76
CA THR A 63 1.79 -1.74 5.74
C THR A 63 1.26 -1.04 7.00
N VAL A 64 -0.05 -0.82 7.05
CA VAL A 64 -0.71 -0.23 8.23
C VAL A 64 -0.65 -1.16 9.45
N ILE A 65 -0.44 -2.46 9.24
CA ILE A 65 -0.54 -3.49 10.28
C ILE A 65 0.86 -4.00 10.68
N SER A 66 1.76 -4.18 9.72
CA SER A 66 3.14 -4.65 9.96
C SER A 66 4.06 -4.41 8.76
N SER A 67 5.37 -4.57 8.93
CA SER A 67 6.35 -4.53 7.83
C SER A 67 6.58 -5.94 7.29
N GLU A 68 6.52 -6.07 5.98
CA GLU A 68 6.83 -7.31 5.27
C GLU A 68 8.19 -7.19 4.60
N MET A 69 8.96 -8.28 4.62
CA MET A 69 10.06 -8.48 3.69
C MET A 69 9.51 -9.23 2.47
N LEU A 70 9.86 -8.77 1.28
CA LEU A 70 9.50 -9.41 0.02
C LEU A 70 10.77 -9.82 -0.70
N VAL A 71 10.75 -11.06 -1.20
CA VAL A 71 11.81 -11.62 -2.00
C VAL A 71 11.23 -12.14 -3.30
N GLU A 72 11.98 -11.94 -4.38
CA GLU A 72 11.78 -12.58 -5.67
C GLU A 72 13.11 -13.23 -6.07
N ASN A 73 13.08 -14.49 -6.50
CA ASN A 73 14.28 -15.23 -6.89
C ASN A 73 14.06 -16.09 -8.14
N HIS A 74 14.43 -15.55 -9.30
CA HIS A 74 14.35 -16.23 -10.59
C HIS A 74 15.61 -17.03 -10.96
N THR A 75 16.60 -17.06 -10.07
CA THR A 75 17.87 -17.76 -10.32
C THR A 75 17.72 -19.26 -10.06
N GLN A 76 18.67 -20.08 -10.50
CA GLN A 76 18.67 -21.52 -10.20
C GLN A 76 19.14 -21.86 -8.77
N THR A 77 19.64 -20.87 -8.03
CA THR A 77 20.17 -21.03 -6.68
C THR A 77 19.12 -20.56 -5.67
N GLU A 78 18.83 -21.38 -4.68
CA GLU A 78 17.86 -21.01 -3.65
C GLU A 78 18.41 -19.94 -2.71
N LEU A 79 17.51 -19.03 -2.32
CA LEU A 79 17.68 -18.17 -1.17
C LEU A 79 17.00 -18.83 0.03
N GLN A 80 17.73 -18.95 1.13
CA GLN A 80 17.32 -19.62 2.35
C GLN A 80 17.22 -18.59 3.47
N LEU A 81 16.14 -18.60 4.24
CA LEU A 81 15.99 -17.80 5.45
C LEU A 81 16.35 -18.62 6.67
N LEU A 82 17.08 -17.99 7.58
CA LEU A 82 17.56 -18.62 8.80
C LEU A 82 16.80 -18.10 10.03
N THR A 83 16.52 -19.02 10.95
CA THR A 83 16.14 -18.69 12.33
C THR A 83 17.32 -18.04 13.05
N ASP A 84 17.07 -17.45 14.22
CA ASP A 84 18.16 -16.90 15.06
C ASP A 84 19.16 -17.97 15.51
N ALA A 85 18.72 -19.24 15.57
CA ALA A 85 19.57 -20.40 15.84
C ALA A 85 20.31 -20.95 14.59
N GLY A 86 20.12 -20.33 13.42
CA GLY A 86 20.78 -20.72 12.16
C GLY A 86 20.11 -21.87 11.40
N ARG A 87 18.93 -22.35 11.83
CA ARG A 87 18.16 -23.36 11.10
C ARG A 87 17.50 -22.73 9.88
N VAL A 88 17.54 -23.39 8.73
CA VAL A 88 16.77 -22.94 7.56
C VAL A 88 15.31 -23.28 7.77
N PHE A 89 14.41 -22.30 7.64
CA PHE A 89 12.97 -22.52 7.79
C PHE A 89 12.15 -22.14 6.55
N LEU A 90 12.75 -21.43 5.59
CA LEU A 90 12.10 -21.07 4.33
C LEU A 90 13.14 -21.10 3.21
N ARG A 91 12.76 -21.63 2.04
CA ARG A 91 13.58 -21.67 0.83
C ARG A 91 12.77 -21.11 -0.33
N ILE A 92 13.37 -20.20 -1.08
CA ILE A 92 12.76 -19.48 -2.20
C ILE A 92 13.65 -19.67 -3.42
N GLY A 93 13.08 -20.15 -4.52
CA GLY A 93 13.80 -20.35 -5.78
C GLY A 93 12.84 -20.51 -6.96
N PRO A 94 13.35 -20.95 -8.12
CA PRO A 94 12.60 -20.92 -9.38
C PRO A 94 11.49 -21.98 -9.43
N GLN A 95 11.52 -22.93 -8.50
CA GLN A 95 10.49 -23.96 -8.33
C GLN A 95 9.41 -23.57 -7.32
N GLY A 96 9.44 -22.33 -6.82
CA GLY A 96 8.53 -21.80 -5.84
C GLY A 96 9.11 -21.78 -4.42
N VAL A 97 8.21 -21.79 -3.44
CA VAL A 97 8.54 -21.54 -2.04
C VAL A 97 8.20 -22.78 -1.20
N VAL A 98 9.14 -23.20 -0.35
CA VAL A 98 8.92 -24.26 0.64
C VAL A 98 9.29 -23.79 2.03
N GLY A 99 8.44 -24.11 3.02
CA GLY A 99 8.60 -23.74 4.43
C GLY A 99 8.70 -24.99 5.31
N ASP A 100 9.48 -24.88 6.39
CA ASP A 100 9.62 -25.93 7.39
C ASP A 100 8.50 -25.82 8.43
N LEU A 101 7.49 -26.67 8.29
CA LEU A 101 6.33 -26.73 9.19
C LEU A 101 6.68 -27.20 10.60
N ASN A 102 7.93 -27.65 10.86
CA ASN A 102 8.42 -27.98 12.19
C ASN A 102 9.30 -26.86 12.79
N THR A 103 9.05 -25.60 12.40
CA THR A 103 9.69 -24.42 13.00
C THR A 103 8.66 -23.41 13.50
N PRO A 104 8.85 -22.78 14.68
CA PRO A 104 8.00 -21.70 15.13
C PRO A 104 8.02 -20.50 14.17
N GLU A 105 9.17 -20.19 13.58
CA GLU A 105 9.40 -19.06 12.70
C GLU A 105 8.56 -19.13 11.44
N TRP A 106 8.31 -20.32 10.89
CA TRP A 106 7.37 -20.49 9.79
C TRP A 106 5.99 -19.92 10.13
N TYR A 107 5.42 -20.26 11.28
CA TYR A 107 4.09 -19.80 11.68
C TYR A 107 4.08 -18.31 12.04
N GLN A 108 5.12 -17.85 12.74
CA GLN A 108 5.24 -16.44 13.14
C GLN A 108 5.43 -15.53 11.92
N SER A 109 6.21 -15.95 10.93
CA SER A 109 6.45 -15.17 9.71
C SER A 109 5.19 -14.96 8.85
N ASN A 110 4.16 -15.79 9.06
CA ASN A 110 2.84 -15.65 8.43
C ASN A 110 1.82 -14.90 9.30
N ASN A 111 2.24 -14.37 10.46
CA ASN A 111 1.38 -13.63 11.38
C ASN A 111 2.01 -12.27 11.73
N PRO A 112 1.36 -11.15 11.36
CA PRO A 112 1.90 -9.81 11.60
C PRO A 112 2.08 -9.47 13.09
N TYR A 113 1.36 -10.15 13.98
CA TYR A 113 1.36 -9.88 15.41
C TYR A 113 2.29 -10.80 16.21
N GLY A 114 2.90 -11.81 15.57
CA GLY A 114 3.77 -12.77 16.25
C GLY A 114 3.04 -13.70 17.22
N THR A 115 1.70 -13.68 17.24
CA THR A 115 0.83 -14.47 18.12
C THR A 115 0.32 -15.74 17.45
N ALA A 116 1.08 -16.30 16.51
CA ALA A 116 0.67 -17.50 15.79
C ALA A 116 0.48 -18.68 16.75
N ASN A 117 -0.56 -19.48 16.52
CA ASN A 117 -0.70 -20.76 17.20
C ASN A 117 0.34 -21.73 16.62
N ILE A 118 1.38 -22.02 17.39
CA ILE A 118 2.49 -22.87 16.95
C ILE A 118 2.17 -24.33 17.33
N PRO A 119 2.07 -25.27 16.37
CA PRO A 119 1.82 -26.67 16.66
C PRO A 119 2.91 -27.30 17.53
N THR A 120 2.54 -28.26 18.39
CA THR A 120 3.49 -28.93 19.31
C THR A 120 4.73 -29.51 18.61
N PRO A 121 4.65 -30.15 17.42
CA PRO A 121 5.84 -30.61 16.72
C PRO A 121 6.82 -29.49 16.37
N ALA A 122 6.31 -28.31 16.01
CA ALA A 122 7.12 -27.15 15.66
C ALA A 122 7.77 -26.49 16.88
N GLN A 123 7.28 -26.75 18.09
CA GLN A 123 7.89 -26.23 19.33
C GLN A 123 9.13 -27.03 19.74
N ASN A 124 9.36 -28.22 19.17
CA ASN A 124 10.54 -29.02 19.45
C ASN A 124 11.73 -28.53 18.60
N PRO A 125 12.78 -27.93 19.20
CA PRO A 125 13.92 -27.40 18.45
C PRO A 125 14.70 -28.51 17.71
N ASN A 126 14.58 -29.76 18.16
CA ASN A 126 15.25 -30.92 17.57
C ASN A 126 14.36 -31.70 16.59
N ALA A 127 13.14 -31.22 16.29
CA ALA A 127 12.30 -31.88 15.31
C ALA A 127 12.98 -31.86 13.93
N PRO A 128 12.98 -32.99 13.20
CA PRO A 128 13.48 -32.98 11.82
C PRO A 128 12.62 -32.02 10.97
N PRO A 129 13.21 -31.37 9.95
CA PRO A 129 12.46 -30.49 9.06
C PRO A 129 11.27 -31.19 8.41
N PHE A 130 10.12 -30.51 8.36
CA PHE A 130 8.94 -30.98 7.64
C PHE A 130 8.57 -29.97 6.56
N TRP A 131 9.11 -30.18 5.36
CA TRP A 131 8.96 -29.24 4.25
C TRP A 131 7.57 -29.32 3.61
N GLY A 132 6.85 -28.19 3.65
CA GLY A 132 5.60 -27.97 2.94
C GLY A 132 5.77 -26.93 1.83
N ARG A 133 5.10 -27.14 0.69
CA ARG A 133 5.06 -26.14 -0.39
C ARG A 133 4.10 -25.01 -0.01
N ALA A 134 4.61 -23.78 -0.06
CA ALA A 134 3.86 -22.56 0.24
C ALA A 134 3.39 -21.85 -1.04
N SER A 135 4.23 -21.85 -2.09
CA SER A 135 3.93 -21.23 -3.39
C SER A 135 4.53 -22.03 -4.55
N HIS A 136 3.96 -21.82 -5.74
CA HIS A 136 4.54 -22.24 -7.02
C HIS A 136 5.34 -21.14 -7.70
N ASP A 137 5.10 -19.89 -7.30
CA ASP A 137 5.77 -18.72 -7.86
C ASP A 137 7.09 -18.45 -7.11
N PRO A 138 8.12 -17.90 -7.78
CA PRO A 138 9.46 -17.69 -7.22
C PRO A 138 9.56 -16.48 -6.29
N ASP A 139 8.44 -16.01 -5.76
CA ASP A 139 8.34 -14.87 -4.86
C ASP A 139 7.63 -15.23 -3.55
N TRP A 140 8.04 -14.56 -2.48
CA TRP A 140 7.41 -14.71 -1.17
C TRP A 140 7.53 -13.42 -0.35
N GLY A 141 6.44 -13.07 0.32
CA GLY A 141 6.41 -12.05 1.36
C GLY A 141 6.20 -12.66 2.74
N TRP A 142 6.88 -12.17 3.75
CA TRP A 142 6.66 -12.57 5.14
C TRP A 142 6.77 -11.39 6.11
N PHE A 143 6.10 -11.51 7.26
CA PHE A 143 6.24 -10.60 8.38
C PHE A 143 7.54 -10.90 9.12
N GLU A 144 8.45 -9.93 9.13
CA GLU A 144 9.78 -10.12 9.68
C GLU A 144 9.85 -9.50 11.09
N HIS A 145 9.71 -10.34 12.11
CA HIS A 145 9.66 -9.89 13.50
C HIS A 145 10.94 -9.19 13.97
N ARG A 146 12.10 -9.47 13.36
CA ARG A 146 13.35 -8.77 13.68
C ARG A 146 13.34 -7.30 13.27
N MET A 147 12.48 -6.93 12.32
CA MET A 147 12.29 -5.55 11.87
C MET A 147 11.43 -4.72 12.84
N HIS A 148 10.89 -5.32 13.89
CA HIS A 148 10.03 -4.65 14.85
C HIS A 148 10.69 -4.56 16.23
N PRO A 149 10.53 -3.43 16.95
CA PRO A 149 10.90 -3.41 18.36
C PRO A 149 10.08 -4.45 19.12
N LYS A 150 10.76 -5.24 19.98
CA LYS A 150 10.07 -6.25 20.79
C LYS A 150 9.13 -5.55 21.77
N PRO A 151 7.94 -6.11 22.08
CA PRO A 151 7.02 -5.53 23.07
C PRO A 151 7.64 -5.30 24.46
N THR A 152 8.73 -6.00 24.78
CA THR A 152 9.48 -5.89 26.03
C THR A 152 10.55 -4.80 26.02
N MET A 153 10.77 -4.12 24.89
CA MET A 153 11.74 -3.05 24.76
C MET A 153 11.14 -1.74 25.27
N ASP A 154 11.85 -1.06 26.19
CA ASP A 154 11.52 0.30 26.58
C ASP A 154 11.97 1.25 25.46
N LEU A 155 11.01 1.76 24.68
CA LEU A 155 11.31 2.68 23.58
C LEU A 155 11.34 4.12 24.12
N PRO A 156 12.32 4.94 23.72
CA PRO A 156 12.27 6.36 24.02
C PRO A 156 10.98 6.97 23.43
N PRO A 157 10.46 8.09 23.97
CA PRO A 157 9.36 8.78 23.33
C PRO A 157 9.76 9.25 21.92
N PRO A 158 8.82 9.30 20.96
CA PRO A 158 9.11 9.83 19.62
C PRO A 158 9.59 11.29 19.70
N PRO A 159 10.53 11.70 18.83
CA PRO A 159 11.03 13.07 18.81
C PRO A 159 9.89 14.03 18.46
N THR A 160 9.98 15.29 18.89
CA THR A 160 8.95 16.29 18.56
C THR A 160 8.86 16.61 17.06
N SER A 161 9.92 16.34 16.31
CA SER A 161 10.02 16.46 14.86
C SER A 161 11.30 15.76 14.39
N GLY A 162 11.30 15.23 13.18
CA GLY A 162 12.48 14.66 12.55
C GLY A 162 12.50 13.13 12.54
N VAL A 163 13.68 12.59 12.29
CA VAL A 163 13.94 11.14 12.28
C VAL A 163 14.85 10.80 13.46
N GLN A 164 14.49 9.78 14.24
CA GLN A 164 15.34 9.21 15.28
C GLN A 164 15.42 7.70 15.07
N THR A 165 16.63 7.16 14.88
CA THR A 165 16.81 5.70 14.82
C THR A 165 16.70 5.09 16.20
N ILE A 166 15.87 4.07 16.31
CA ILE A 166 15.49 3.41 17.57
C ILE A 166 16.20 2.07 17.71
N SER A 167 16.27 1.31 16.63
CA SER A 167 16.97 0.04 16.60
C SER A 167 17.56 -0.23 15.22
N ARG A 168 18.51 -1.16 15.19
CA ARG A 168 19.02 -1.77 13.96
C ARG A 168 18.70 -3.25 13.97
N TRP A 169 18.47 -3.80 12.78
CA TRP A 169 18.11 -5.19 12.60
C TRP A 169 18.95 -5.83 11.51
N ILE A 170 19.08 -7.14 11.61
CA ILE A 170 19.79 -7.99 10.66
C ILE A 170 18.88 -9.18 10.38
N VAL A 171 18.62 -9.45 9.10
CA VAL A 171 17.97 -10.68 8.65
C VAL A 171 19.05 -11.55 7.99
N PRO A 172 19.48 -12.64 8.65
CA PRO A 172 20.39 -13.61 8.07
C PRO A 172 19.67 -14.45 7.00
N LEU A 173 20.26 -14.45 5.81
CA LEU A 173 19.87 -15.27 4.68
C LEU A 173 21.07 -16.11 4.25
N ARG A 174 20.84 -17.11 3.39
CA ARG A 174 21.89 -17.85 2.70
C ARG A 174 21.52 -18.04 1.25
N TYR A 175 22.40 -17.65 0.34
CA TYR A 175 22.23 -17.86 -1.10
C TYR A 175 23.16 -18.99 -1.54
N GLY A 176 22.60 -20.17 -1.81
CA GLY A 176 23.39 -21.39 -1.99
C GLY A 176 24.19 -21.72 -0.72
N ASN A 177 25.50 -21.52 -0.75
CA ASN A 177 26.41 -21.71 0.39
C ASN A 177 26.94 -20.40 0.98
N GLU A 178 26.56 -19.26 0.42
CA GLU A 178 27.05 -17.94 0.84
C GLU A 178 26.10 -17.32 1.86
N ASP A 179 26.63 -16.94 3.03
CA ASP A 179 25.85 -16.24 4.05
C ASP A 179 25.64 -14.78 3.64
N ILE A 180 24.38 -14.35 3.67
CA ILE A 180 23.92 -13.01 3.30
C ILE A 180 23.29 -12.34 4.52
N LYS A 181 23.45 -11.02 4.65
CA LYS A 181 22.80 -10.21 5.67
C LYS A 181 22.00 -9.10 5.01
N VAL A 182 20.70 -9.05 5.28
CA VAL A 182 19.90 -7.85 5.00
C VAL A 182 19.97 -6.98 6.24
N LEU A 183 20.49 -5.77 6.07
CA LEU A 183 20.67 -4.80 7.13
C LEU A 183 19.60 -3.72 7.03
N GLY A 184 19.15 -3.25 8.18
CA GLY A 184 18.33 -2.07 8.24
C GLY A 184 18.13 -1.54 9.64
N ARG A 185 17.16 -0.63 9.74
CA ARG A 185 16.84 0.08 10.98
C ARG A 185 15.35 0.33 11.14
N VAL A 186 14.97 0.62 12.37
CA VAL A 186 13.66 1.18 12.72
C VAL A 186 13.87 2.60 13.17
N ASP A 187 13.11 3.51 12.57
CA ASP A 187 13.09 4.92 12.94
C ASP A 187 11.76 5.31 13.58
N TYR A 188 11.79 6.22 14.53
CA TYR A 188 10.72 7.18 14.68
C TYR A 188 10.81 8.23 13.56
N VAL A 189 9.70 8.42 12.87
CA VAL A 189 9.46 9.48 11.91
C VAL A 189 8.31 10.32 12.43
N THR A 190 8.66 11.46 13.02
CA THR A 190 7.66 12.42 13.49
C THR A 190 7.66 13.62 12.57
N PHE A 191 6.58 13.75 11.82
CA PHE A 191 6.41 14.81 10.85
C PHE A 191 5.23 15.69 11.26
N LYS A 192 5.52 16.98 11.54
CA LYS A 192 4.51 17.98 11.87
C LYS A 192 4.06 18.68 10.59
N GLY A 193 2.96 18.23 10.01
CA GLY A 193 2.37 18.84 8.82
C GLY A 193 1.93 17.83 7.77
N GLY A 194 1.73 18.31 6.55
CA GLY A 194 1.25 17.54 5.41
C GLY A 194 1.93 17.97 4.12
N TYR A 195 1.89 17.09 3.12
CA TYR A 195 2.19 17.46 1.75
C TYR A 195 0.90 17.76 1.01
N LYS A 196 0.86 18.88 0.30
CA LYS A 196 -0.27 19.26 -0.55
C LYS A 196 0.23 19.53 -1.96
N ALA A 197 -0.13 18.63 -2.87
CA ALA A 197 0.01 18.88 -4.29
C ALA A 197 -1.24 19.56 -4.83
N VAL A 198 -1.05 20.58 -5.67
CA VAL A 198 -2.15 21.29 -6.34
C VAL A 198 -1.82 21.56 -7.80
N LEU A 199 -2.83 21.51 -8.65
CA LEU A 199 -2.76 22.02 -10.01
C LEU A 199 -2.78 23.56 -9.98
N THR A 200 -1.88 24.19 -10.74
CA THR A 200 -1.80 25.65 -10.89
C THR A 200 -2.19 26.11 -12.30
N SER A 201 -2.14 25.24 -13.30
CA SER A 201 -2.73 25.50 -14.63
C SER A 201 -4.26 25.36 -14.60
N THR A 202 -4.92 25.77 -15.69
CA THR A 202 -6.34 25.44 -15.89
C THR A 202 -6.58 23.92 -15.78
N PRO A 203 -7.65 23.47 -15.08
CA PRO A 203 -8.04 22.06 -15.04
C PRO A 203 -8.65 21.58 -16.36
N THR A 204 -8.93 22.48 -17.31
CA THR A 204 -9.49 22.14 -18.62
C THR A 204 -8.53 22.53 -19.74
N PRO A 205 -7.45 21.76 -19.98
CA PRO A 205 -6.41 22.11 -20.95
C PRO A 205 -6.91 22.07 -22.41
N PHE A 206 -7.96 21.30 -22.68
CA PHE A 206 -8.64 21.22 -23.96
C PHE A 206 -10.16 21.11 -23.76
N SER A 207 -10.93 21.34 -24.83
CA SER A 207 -12.39 21.11 -24.79
C SER A 207 -12.70 19.64 -24.50
N GLY A 208 -13.61 19.38 -23.56
CA GLY A 208 -13.98 18.04 -23.12
C GLY A 208 -12.95 17.34 -22.22
N VAL A 209 -11.85 17.99 -21.86
CA VAL A 209 -10.81 17.41 -21.00
C VAL A 209 -10.86 18.07 -19.62
N ASN A 210 -10.95 17.27 -18.57
CA ASN A 210 -10.89 17.71 -17.18
C ASN A 210 -9.74 17.03 -16.45
N VAL A 211 -9.04 17.78 -15.61
CA VAL A 211 -7.89 17.30 -14.83
C VAL A 211 -8.06 17.70 -13.37
N SER A 212 -7.82 16.74 -12.48
CA SER A 212 -7.75 16.96 -11.04
C SER A 212 -6.50 16.32 -10.43
N VAL A 213 -6.09 16.80 -9.26
CA VAL A 213 -4.92 16.29 -8.53
C VAL A 213 -5.41 15.72 -7.19
N ILE A 214 -5.06 14.46 -6.94
CA ILE A 214 -5.22 13.84 -5.64
C ILE A 214 -3.99 14.19 -4.80
N PRO A 215 -4.15 14.95 -3.71
CA PRO A 215 -3.03 15.42 -2.92
C PRO A 215 -2.35 14.25 -2.19
N GLY A 216 -1.03 14.35 -2.07
CA GLY A 216 -0.19 13.40 -1.38
C GLY A 216 1.28 13.80 -1.56
N ARG A 217 2.18 13.09 -0.88
CA ARG A 217 3.62 13.29 -1.10
C ARG A 217 4.01 12.89 -2.52
N LEU A 218 3.53 11.73 -2.97
CA LEU A 218 3.48 11.31 -4.37
C LEU A 218 2.04 11.58 -4.86
N PRO A 219 1.80 12.66 -5.62
CA PRO A 219 0.45 13.01 -6.02
C PRO A 219 -0.07 12.12 -7.14
N GLY A 220 -1.38 11.89 -7.14
CA GLY A 220 -2.09 11.32 -8.28
C GLY A 220 -2.62 12.43 -9.20
N VAL A 221 -2.52 12.26 -10.51
CA VAL A 221 -3.20 13.12 -11.48
C VAL A 221 -4.28 12.30 -12.18
N PHE A 222 -5.51 12.79 -12.11
CA PHE A 222 -6.66 12.19 -12.79
C PHE A 222 -7.03 13.04 -13.99
N LEU A 223 -7.10 12.42 -15.17
CA LEU A 223 -7.57 13.05 -16.41
C LEU A 223 -8.78 12.29 -16.93
N GLU A 224 -9.84 13.02 -17.27
CA GLU A 224 -11.00 12.52 -17.99
C GLU A 224 -11.12 13.24 -19.34
N ASN A 225 -11.35 12.49 -20.41
CA ASN A 225 -11.53 13.02 -21.76
C ASN A 225 -12.91 12.61 -22.33
N THR A 226 -13.83 13.55 -22.35
CA THR A 226 -15.16 13.42 -22.97
C THR A 226 -15.19 13.94 -24.42
N GLY A 227 -14.06 14.45 -24.92
CA GLY A 227 -13.90 14.92 -26.29
C GLY A 227 -13.66 13.78 -27.28
N THR A 228 -13.67 14.10 -28.57
CA THR A 228 -13.53 13.12 -29.67
C THR A 228 -12.08 12.88 -30.09
N VAL A 229 -11.14 13.71 -29.63
CA VAL A 229 -9.71 13.61 -29.98
C VAL A 229 -8.93 13.10 -28.75
N PRO A 230 -8.20 11.99 -28.87
CA PRO A 230 -7.37 11.48 -27.78
C PRO A 230 -6.33 12.50 -27.31
N VAL A 231 -6.10 12.53 -26.00
CA VAL A 231 -5.01 13.28 -25.36
C VAL A 231 -3.86 12.31 -25.10
N VAL A 232 -2.69 12.66 -25.62
CA VAL A 232 -1.44 11.97 -25.28
C VAL A 232 -0.79 12.70 -24.10
N VAL A 233 -0.62 11.99 -22.99
CA VAL A 233 0.13 12.46 -21.82
C VAL A 233 1.60 12.11 -22.02
N LYS A 234 2.49 13.09 -21.87
CA LYS A 234 3.94 12.88 -21.95
C LYS A 234 4.54 12.51 -20.60
N GLY A 235 5.35 11.47 -20.61
CA GLY A 235 6.16 11.06 -19.49
C GLY A 235 7.31 12.03 -19.20
N ARG A 236 8.09 11.72 -18.17
CA ARG A 236 9.15 12.60 -17.65
C ARG A 236 10.32 12.81 -18.62
N GLN A 237 10.52 11.91 -19.58
CA GLN A 237 11.56 12.01 -20.60
C GLN A 237 11.00 12.54 -21.93
N GLY A 238 9.74 13.01 -21.95
CA GLY A 238 9.06 13.49 -23.15
C GLY A 238 8.45 12.38 -24.02
N GLU A 239 8.59 11.13 -23.61
CA GLU A 239 8.01 9.97 -24.26
C GLU A 239 6.47 9.98 -24.15
N PRO A 240 5.73 9.45 -25.12
CA PRO A 240 4.30 9.21 -24.93
C PRO A 240 4.10 8.16 -23.83
N MET A 241 3.31 8.48 -22.81
CA MET A 241 3.04 7.60 -21.66
C MET A 241 1.63 7.01 -21.73
N LEU A 242 0.61 7.87 -21.84
CA LEU A 242 -0.79 7.49 -21.94
C LEU A 242 -1.42 8.13 -23.17
N ARG A 243 -2.42 7.44 -23.74
CA ARG A 243 -3.34 7.96 -24.76
C ARG A 243 -4.76 7.75 -24.26
N ILE A 244 -5.46 8.84 -23.95
CA ILE A 244 -6.78 8.81 -23.30
C ILE A 244 -7.79 9.44 -24.24
N GLY A 245 -8.80 8.69 -24.68
CA GLY A 245 -9.82 9.18 -25.61
C GLY A 245 -11.00 8.23 -25.77
N PRO A 246 -11.89 8.45 -26.77
CA PRO A 246 -13.15 7.72 -26.92
C PRO A 246 -13.06 6.19 -26.99
N ALA A 247 -11.91 5.65 -27.38
CA ALA A 247 -11.65 4.21 -27.46
C ALA A 247 -11.17 3.60 -26.12
N GLY A 248 -11.06 4.41 -25.07
CA GLY A 248 -10.52 4.05 -23.77
C GLY A 248 -9.16 4.69 -23.48
N THR A 249 -8.48 4.16 -22.48
CA THR A 249 -7.13 4.54 -22.08
C THR A 249 -6.16 3.45 -22.51
N GLU A 250 -5.15 3.84 -23.27
CA GLU A 250 -4.01 3.01 -23.63
C GLU A 250 -2.74 3.54 -22.97
N ALA A 251 -1.86 2.63 -22.54
CA ALA A 251 -0.54 2.94 -22.03
C ALA A 251 0.55 2.46 -22.99
N ASN A 252 1.63 3.23 -23.09
CA ASN A 252 2.83 2.82 -23.80
C ASN A 252 3.68 1.93 -22.88
N LEU A 253 3.79 0.64 -23.20
CA LEU A 253 4.50 -0.34 -22.39
C LEU A 253 6.02 -0.09 -22.33
N HIS A 254 6.60 0.64 -23.29
CA HIS A 254 7.99 1.08 -23.24
C HIS A 254 8.20 2.36 -22.42
N SER A 255 7.15 3.08 -22.01
CA SER A 255 7.33 4.34 -21.28
C SER A 255 7.94 4.09 -19.90
N PRO A 256 9.11 4.68 -19.57
CA PRO A 256 9.64 4.62 -18.22
C PRO A 256 8.69 5.19 -17.17
N SER A 257 7.90 6.20 -17.53
CA SER A 257 6.91 6.79 -16.63
C SER A 257 5.72 5.85 -16.35
N TRP A 258 5.30 5.06 -17.34
CA TRP A 258 4.26 4.03 -17.14
C TRP A 258 4.79 2.85 -16.32
N VAL A 259 6.02 2.40 -16.59
CA VAL A 259 6.68 1.34 -15.82
C VAL A 259 6.82 1.73 -14.35
N ASP A 260 7.15 2.98 -14.05
CA ASP A 260 7.20 3.47 -12.66
C ASP A 260 5.81 3.58 -12.03
N ASN A 261 4.79 3.94 -12.81
CA ASN A 261 3.40 3.91 -12.33
C ASN A 261 2.98 2.50 -11.93
N LEU A 262 3.29 1.47 -12.73
CA LEU A 262 3.01 0.06 -12.41
C LEU A 262 3.73 -0.37 -11.12
N LYS A 263 5.03 -0.10 -11.03
CA LYS A 263 5.82 -0.40 -9.82
C LYS A 263 5.26 0.30 -8.59
N GLY A 264 4.79 1.54 -8.73
CA GLY A 264 4.14 2.30 -7.65
C GLY A 264 2.84 1.66 -7.14
N HIS A 265 2.16 0.88 -7.98
CA HIS A 265 0.99 0.08 -7.60
C HIS A 265 1.35 -1.35 -7.15
N GLY A 266 2.63 -1.72 -7.21
CA GLY A 266 3.12 -3.07 -6.89
C GLY A 266 2.99 -4.08 -8.05
N ASP A 267 2.75 -3.60 -9.27
CA ASP A 267 2.66 -4.44 -10.46
C ASP A 267 4.04 -4.71 -11.07
N THR A 268 4.19 -5.88 -11.71
CA THR A 268 5.42 -6.26 -12.42
C THR A 268 5.32 -5.86 -13.90
N PRO A 269 6.23 -5.01 -14.41
CA PRO A 269 6.27 -4.67 -15.83
C PRO A 269 6.57 -5.88 -16.70
N THR A 270 5.87 -6.03 -17.82
CA THR A 270 6.07 -7.12 -18.79
C THR A 270 6.99 -6.74 -19.96
N VAL A 271 7.31 -5.46 -20.09
CA VAL A 271 8.14 -4.89 -21.16
C VAL A 271 9.19 -3.99 -20.51
N GLU A 272 10.42 -4.05 -21.04
CA GLU A 272 11.50 -3.18 -20.59
C GLU A 272 11.24 -1.72 -20.97
N ALA A 273 11.53 -0.81 -20.04
CA ALA A 273 11.37 0.61 -20.24
C ALA A 273 12.45 1.17 -21.18
N ASP A 274 12.04 1.82 -22.26
CA ASP A 274 12.90 2.54 -23.19
C ASP A 274 12.14 3.78 -23.71
N ALA A 275 12.57 4.96 -23.27
CA ALA A 275 11.94 6.22 -23.69
C ALA A 275 12.14 6.55 -25.17
N SER A 276 13.13 5.95 -25.82
CA SER A 276 13.48 6.16 -27.22
C SER A 276 12.81 5.16 -28.16
N ALA A 277 12.34 4.02 -27.63
CA ALA A 277 11.64 3.02 -28.40
C ALA A 277 10.30 3.57 -28.95
N PRO A 278 9.86 3.11 -30.14
CA PRO A 278 8.52 3.38 -30.62
C PRO A 278 7.45 2.94 -29.59
N PRO A 279 6.36 3.69 -29.42
CA PRO A 279 5.37 3.34 -28.42
C PRO A 279 4.67 2.02 -28.71
N GLN A 280 4.65 1.13 -27.73
CA GLN A 280 3.86 -0.10 -27.73
C GLN A 280 2.57 0.14 -26.95
N TRP A 281 1.51 0.54 -27.65
CA TRP A 281 0.22 0.83 -27.03
C TRP A 281 -0.51 -0.45 -26.61
N SER A 282 -0.99 -0.48 -25.37
CA SER A 282 -1.89 -1.50 -24.86
C SER A 282 -3.07 -0.85 -24.17
N LEU A 283 -4.29 -1.33 -24.46
CA LEU A 283 -5.49 -0.92 -23.74
C LEU A 283 -5.36 -1.36 -22.28
N VAL A 284 -5.49 -0.41 -21.36
CA VAL A 284 -5.43 -0.66 -19.91
C VAL A 284 -6.81 -0.53 -19.27
N HIS A 285 -7.63 0.41 -19.77
CA HIS A 285 -9.00 0.62 -19.32
C HIS A 285 -9.92 1.00 -20.49
N PRO A 286 -11.17 0.49 -20.54
CA PRO A 286 -12.11 0.84 -21.60
C PRO A 286 -12.70 2.26 -21.45
N GLU A 287 -12.58 2.88 -20.28
CA GLU A 287 -13.06 4.24 -20.03
C GLU A 287 -12.06 5.30 -20.53
N PRO A 288 -12.53 6.48 -20.98
CA PRO A 288 -11.66 7.56 -21.46
C PRO A 288 -11.14 8.41 -20.29
N ARG A 289 -10.63 7.75 -19.25
CA ARG A 289 -10.14 8.37 -18.01
C ARG A 289 -8.96 7.58 -17.46
N GLU A 290 -8.06 8.24 -16.74
CA GLU A 290 -6.96 7.57 -16.07
C GLU A 290 -6.51 8.36 -14.84
N LEU A 291 -6.12 7.63 -13.78
CA LEU A 291 -5.41 8.14 -12.62
C LEU A 291 -4.00 7.54 -12.63
N TRP A 292 -2.96 8.38 -12.70
CA TRP A 292 -1.58 7.93 -12.57
C TRP A 292 -0.85 8.64 -11.44
N LEU A 293 0.18 7.98 -10.91
CA LEU A 293 1.11 8.57 -9.93
C LEU A 293 2.08 9.51 -10.66
N GLU A 294 2.02 10.80 -10.34
CA GLU A 294 2.83 11.82 -10.99
C GLU A 294 4.17 12.00 -10.26
N THR A 295 5.15 11.23 -10.70
CA THR A 295 6.50 11.19 -10.10
C THR A 295 7.24 12.52 -10.18
N ARG A 296 6.94 13.41 -11.14
CA ARG A 296 7.51 14.77 -11.17
C ARG A 296 7.01 15.62 -10.01
N GLY A 297 5.83 15.32 -9.48
CA GLY A 297 5.25 15.97 -8.30
C GLY A 297 5.74 15.39 -6.97
N PHE A 298 6.53 14.31 -6.99
CA PHE A 298 6.97 13.61 -5.79
C PHE A 298 8.11 14.35 -5.08
N TYR A 299 7.85 14.86 -3.88
CA TYR A 299 8.92 15.35 -3.01
C TYR A 299 9.62 14.17 -2.35
N THR A 300 10.82 13.85 -2.84
CA THR A 300 11.55 12.63 -2.46
C THR A 300 12.13 12.65 -1.06
N LYS A 301 12.33 13.82 -0.45
CA LYS A 301 12.71 13.91 0.97
C LYS A 301 11.47 13.66 1.82
N GLU A 302 11.58 12.78 2.78
CA GLU A 302 10.44 12.42 3.63
C GLU A 302 10.08 13.48 4.64
N ILE A 303 11.09 14.17 5.16
CA ILE A 303 10.95 15.30 6.05
C ILE A 303 11.54 16.51 5.30
N PRO A 304 10.82 17.63 5.20
CA PRO A 304 11.38 18.88 4.69
C PRO A 304 12.54 19.36 5.58
N PRO A 305 13.47 20.15 5.05
CA PRO A 305 14.52 20.78 5.86
C PRO A 305 13.97 21.51 7.09
N ASP A 306 14.74 21.54 8.18
CA ASP A 306 14.33 22.15 9.46
C ASP A 306 13.97 23.63 9.30
N ASP A 307 14.65 24.37 8.42
CA ASP A 307 14.34 25.76 8.13
C ASP A 307 12.96 25.94 7.47
N ILE A 308 12.44 24.93 6.77
CA ILE A 308 11.08 24.95 6.21
C ILE A 308 10.04 24.64 7.29
N ILE A 309 10.32 23.65 8.15
CA ILE A 309 9.43 23.25 9.24
C ILE A 309 9.30 24.39 10.26
N THR A 310 10.42 24.99 10.66
CA THR A 310 10.48 26.05 11.68
C THR A 310 9.79 27.35 11.24
N ARG A 311 9.66 27.61 9.93
CA ARG A 311 8.89 28.75 9.40
C ARG A 311 7.42 28.71 9.80
N LYS A 312 6.87 27.52 10.09
CA LYS A 312 5.44 27.31 10.38
C LYS A 312 4.52 27.94 9.33
N GLN A 313 4.95 27.92 8.06
CA GLN A 313 4.24 28.52 6.94
C GLN A 313 4.17 27.54 5.77
N ALA A 314 3.08 27.59 5.03
CA ALA A 314 2.95 26.82 3.80
C ALA A 314 4.07 27.20 2.84
N THR A 315 4.85 26.22 2.38
CA THR A 315 6.04 26.46 1.56
C THR A 315 6.06 25.55 0.35
N VAL A 316 6.21 26.12 -0.84
CA VAL A 316 6.38 25.35 -2.09
C VAL A 316 7.74 24.65 -2.05
N LEU A 317 7.72 23.32 -2.11
CA LEU A 317 8.92 22.48 -2.09
C LEU A 317 9.45 22.21 -3.49
N LEU A 318 8.54 22.01 -4.45
CA LEU A 318 8.87 21.83 -5.85
C LEU A 318 7.72 22.27 -6.75
N ARG A 319 8.06 22.59 -8.00
CA ARG A 319 7.11 22.83 -9.10
C ARG A 319 7.27 21.70 -10.12
N TRP A 320 6.16 21.29 -10.73
CA TRP A 320 6.13 20.19 -11.68
C TRP A 320 5.28 20.54 -12.89
N SER A 321 5.53 19.84 -14.00
CA SER A 321 4.81 20.05 -15.25
C SER A 321 4.62 18.75 -16.04
N VAL A 322 3.47 18.61 -16.68
CA VAL A 322 3.11 17.47 -17.54
C VAL A 322 2.70 17.97 -18.92
N PRO A 323 3.50 17.73 -19.97
CA PRO A 323 3.12 18.09 -21.33
C PRO A 323 1.98 17.19 -21.84
N LEU A 324 1.01 17.80 -22.52
CA LEU A 324 -0.13 17.14 -23.15
C LEU A 324 -0.19 17.49 -24.63
N VAL A 325 -0.62 16.52 -25.46
CA VAL A 325 -0.83 16.71 -26.90
C VAL A 325 -2.22 16.21 -27.29
N GLN A 326 -3.01 17.03 -27.98
CA GLN A 326 -4.31 16.64 -28.55
C GLN A 326 -4.33 17.01 -30.04
N GLY A 327 -4.10 16.03 -30.92
CA GLY A 327 -3.88 16.28 -32.34
C GLY A 327 -2.65 17.18 -32.54
N THR A 328 -2.84 18.37 -33.13
CA THR A 328 -1.79 19.39 -33.30
C THR A 328 -1.70 20.39 -32.15
N LYS A 329 -2.65 20.36 -31.20
CA LYS A 329 -2.66 21.27 -30.05
C LYS A 329 -1.79 20.73 -28.93
N THR A 330 -1.07 21.61 -28.26
CA THR A 330 -0.28 21.29 -27.08
C THR A 330 -0.78 22.08 -25.88
N ALA A 331 -0.75 21.46 -24.70
CA ALA A 331 -0.96 22.12 -23.42
C ALA A 331 0.08 21.62 -22.42
N THR A 332 0.23 22.30 -21.30
CA THR A 332 1.08 21.86 -20.20
C THR A 332 0.32 22.01 -18.90
N LEU A 333 0.13 20.89 -18.21
CA LEU A 333 -0.32 20.93 -16.83
C LEU A 333 0.84 21.45 -15.99
N THR A 334 0.58 22.40 -15.10
CA THR A 334 1.56 22.85 -14.11
C THR A 334 0.96 22.69 -12.73
N GLY A 335 1.82 22.37 -11.77
CA GLY A 335 1.41 22.29 -10.38
C GLY A 335 2.57 22.49 -9.42
N THR A 336 2.23 22.49 -8.14
CA THR A 336 3.20 22.61 -7.05
C THR A 336 2.95 21.53 -6.02
N THR A 337 4.01 21.08 -5.35
CA THR A 337 3.93 20.29 -4.13
C THR A 337 4.47 21.16 -2.99
N SER A 338 3.62 21.43 -2.00
CA SER A 338 3.93 22.29 -0.87
C SER A 338 3.93 21.51 0.44
N TYR A 339 4.80 21.91 1.36
CA TYR A 339 4.66 21.60 2.77
C TYR A 339 3.56 22.48 3.37
N ILE A 340 2.63 21.89 4.10
CA ILE A 340 1.62 22.58 4.89
C ILE A 340 1.90 22.27 6.36
N PRO A 341 2.23 23.25 7.21
CA PRO A 341 2.45 23.02 8.63
C PRO A 341 1.16 22.54 9.30
N GLU A 342 1.30 21.73 10.35
CA GLU A 342 0.15 21.34 11.18
C GLU A 342 -0.44 22.59 11.83
N ALA A 343 -1.77 22.72 11.76
CA ALA A 343 -2.45 23.80 12.46
C ALA A 343 -2.27 23.59 13.97
N GLN A 344 -1.67 24.56 14.66
CA GLN A 344 -1.65 24.49 16.12
C GLN A 344 -3.11 24.51 16.62
N PRO A 345 -3.52 23.59 17.51
CA PRO A 345 -4.82 23.72 18.15
C PRO A 345 -4.91 25.10 18.82
N PRO A 346 -6.09 25.75 18.81
CA PRO A 346 -6.26 27.01 19.51
C PRO A 346 -5.77 26.84 20.95
N SER A 347 -4.96 27.78 21.44
CA SER A 347 -4.59 27.79 22.85
C SER A 347 -5.89 27.76 23.67
N THR A 348 -6.00 26.82 24.61
CA THR A 348 -7.17 26.61 25.47
C THR A 348 -7.55 27.85 26.30
N ALA A 349 -6.78 28.93 26.24
CA ALA A 349 -7.12 30.24 26.79
C ALA A 349 -8.26 30.98 26.03
N ALA A 350 -8.63 30.56 24.82
CA ALA A 350 -9.66 31.24 24.01
C ALA A 350 -10.95 30.43 23.80
N ALA A 351 -11.03 29.19 24.29
CA ALA A 351 -12.22 28.34 24.19
C ALA A 351 -13.19 28.59 25.35
N ALA A 352 -13.61 29.85 25.50
CA ALA A 352 -14.74 30.23 26.34
C ALA A 352 -15.63 31.23 25.57
N SER A 353 -16.06 30.83 24.38
CA SER A 353 -17.24 31.38 23.73
C SER A 353 -17.96 30.24 23.01
N THR A 354 -18.94 29.68 23.68
CA THR A 354 -19.94 28.77 23.10
C THR A 354 -20.78 29.59 22.13
N ASP A 355 -20.58 29.39 20.83
CA ASP A 355 -21.54 29.79 19.82
C ASP A 355 -21.83 28.58 18.91
N ASP A 356 -23.03 28.01 19.10
CA ASP A 356 -23.51 26.76 18.52
C ASP A 356 -23.92 26.93 17.05
N SER A 357 -22.95 27.05 16.15
CA SER A 357 -23.21 26.93 14.71
C SER A 357 -22.05 26.28 13.95
N VAL A 358 -22.04 24.94 13.89
CA VAL A 358 -21.16 24.17 12.99
C VAL A 358 -21.88 23.95 11.66
N PRO A 359 -21.38 24.46 10.51
CA PRO A 359 -21.94 24.19 9.19
C PRO A 359 -21.61 22.75 8.74
N TRP A 360 -22.65 22.01 8.36
CA TRP A 360 -22.67 20.58 7.99
C TRP A 360 -21.94 20.17 6.69
N VAL A 361 -20.98 20.95 6.18
CA VAL A 361 -20.43 20.75 4.81
C VAL A 361 -19.31 19.69 4.73
N GLY A 362 -18.76 19.25 5.88
CA GLY A 362 -17.61 18.31 5.90
C GLY A 362 -17.93 16.81 5.72
N LEU A 363 -19.18 16.38 5.86
CA LEU A 363 -19.52 14.94 5.89
C LEU A 363 -19.85 14.33 4.51
N ALA A 364 -20.23 15.13 3.53
CA ALA A 364 -20.61 14.63 2.20
C ALA A 364 -19.41 14.15 1.35
N VAL A 365 -18.22 14.73 1.56
CA VAL A 365 -17.01 14.40 0.79
C VAL A 365 -16.41 13.05 1.20
N TRP A 366 -16.59 12.63 2.46
CA TRP A 366 -16.09 11.35 2.98
C TRP A 366 -16.90 10.14 2.50
N VAL A 367 -18.21 10.30 2.28
CA VAL A 367 -19.09 9.21 1.81
C VAL A 367 -18.83 8.85 0.35
N ILE A 368 -18.46 9.82 -0.50
CA ILE A 368 -18.17 9.59 -1.92
C ILE A 368 -16.83 8.88 -2.12
N LEU A 369 -15.82 9.17 -1.28
CA LEU A 369 -14.52 8.49 -1.32
C LEU A 369 -14.59 7.01 -0.86
N LEU A 370 -15.45 6.69 0.10
CA LEU A 370 -15.66 5.29 0.54
C LEU A 370 -16.41 4.45 -0.50
N ALA A 371 -17.29 5.04 -1.31
CA ALA A 371 -18.01 4.33 -2.37
C ALA A 371 -17.12 3.94 -3.57
N LEU A 372 -16.09 4.74 -3.88
CA LEU A 372 -15.15 4.48 -4.98
C LEU A 372 -14.07 3.43 -4.60
N ILE A 373 -13.67 3.36 -3.33
CA ILE A 373 -12.74 2.33 -2.85
C ILE A 373 -13.45 0.97 -2.68
N GLY A 374 -14.73 0.97 -2.29
CA GLY A 374 -15.52 -0.25 -2.12
C GLY A 374 -15.79 -1.02 -3.42
N THR A 375 -15.84 -0.35 -4.57
CA THR A 375 -16.08 -1.00 -5.87
C THR A 375 -14.80 -1.62 -6.45
N GLY A 376 -13.63 -0.98 -6.30
CA GLY A 376 -12.35 -1.55 -6.72
C GLY A 376 -11.92 -2.79 -5.93
N ALA A 377 -12.13 -2.78 -4.61
CA ALA A 377 -11.79 -3.92 -3.75
C ALA A 377 -12.69 -5.16 -4.01
N VAL A 378 -13.96 -4.95 -4.39
CA VAL A 378 -14.90 -6.04 -4.70
C VAL A 378 -14.66 -6.65 -6.09
N LEU A 379 -14.15 -5.88 -7.07
CA LEU A 379 -13.77 -6.42 -8.38
C LEU A 379 -12.46 -7.23 -8.33
N GLY A 380 -11.45 -6.77 -7.57
CA GLY A 380 -10.19 -7.50 -7.39
C GLY A 380 -10.36 -8.85 -6.67
N LEU A 381 -11.31 -8.94 -5.73
CA LEU A 381 -11.61 -10.18 -5.01
C LEU A 381 -12.40 -11.20 -5.86
N ARG A 382 -13.21 -10.74 -6.82
CA ARG A 382 -13.97 -11.62 -7.74
C ARG A 382 -13.07 -12.24 -8.81
N TRP A 383 -12.06 -11.50 -9.29
CA TRP A 383 -11.09 -12.02 -10.28
C TRP A 383 -10.17 -13.11 -9.70
N ARG A 384 -9.74 -12.98 -8.43
CA ARG A 384 -8.94 -14.02 -7.75
C ARG A 384 -9.73 -15.31 -7.50
N ARG A 385 -11.03 -15.24 -7.20
CA ARG A 385 -11.87 -16.43 -6.99
C ARG A 385 -12.16 -17.21 -8.28
N ALA A 386 -12.28 -16.53 -9.42
CA ALA A 386 -12.52 -17.19 -10.70
C ALA A 386 -11.32 -18.04 -11.18
N ARG A 387 -10.08 -17.60 -10.90
CA ARG A 387 -8.86 -18.39 -11.19
C ARG A 387 -8.71 -19.62 -10.30
N MET A 388 -9.13 -19.55 -9.04
CA MET A 388 -9.11 -20.71 -8.14
C MET A 388 -10.17 -21.77 -8.49
N ALA A 389 -11.34 -21.35 -8.99
CA ALA A 389 -12.39 -22.28 -9.40
C ALA A 389 -12.06 -23.04 -10.70
N ALA A 390 -11.33 -22.41 -11.65
CA ALA A 390 -10.92 -23.06 -12.89
C ALA A 390 -9.77 -24.07 -12.71
N GLY A 391 -8.89 -23.86 -11.72
CA GLY A 391 -7.82 -24.81 -11.38
C GLY A 391 -8.30 -26.07 -10.63
N ALA A 392 -9.47 -26.01 -9.99
CA ALA A 392 -10.03 -27.11 -9.19
C ALA A 392 -10.86 -28.13 -10.01
N ALA A 393 -11.13 -27.86 -11.30
CA ALA A 393 -12.06 -28.64 -12.13
C ALA A 393 -11.40 -29.31 -13.35
N ALA A 394 -10.15 -29.77 -13.24
CA ALA A 394 -9.57 -30.69 -14.23
C ALA A 394 -9.67 -32.15 -13.71
N PRO A 395 -10.37 -33.06 -14.40
CA PRO A 395 -10.51 -34.44 -13.95
C PRO A 395 -9.19 -35.22 -14.11
N ARG A 396 -8.84 -35.99 -13.07
CA ARG A 396 -7.81 -37.04 -13.10
C ARG A 396 -8.18 -38.09 -14.16
N ALA A 397 -7.47 -38.13 -15.29
CA ALA A 397 -7.47 -39.28 -16.19
C ALA A 397 -6.45 -40.31 -15.67
N GLY A 398 -6.95 -41.52 -15.41
CA GLY A 398 -6.26 -42.57 -14.66
C GLY A 398 -5.16 -43.31 -15.42
N ALA A 399 -4.22 -43.85 -14.64
CA ALA A 399 -3.34 -44.93 -15.06
C ALA A 399 -4.06 -46.28 -14.96
N GLY A 400 -4.05 -47.06 -16.04
CA GLY A 400 -4.58 -48.42 -16.08
C GLY A 400 -4.07 -49.16 -17.30
N ALA A 401 -2.89 -49.80 -17.16
CA ALA A 401 -2.25 -50.62 -18.17
C ALA A 401 -2.87 -52.04 -18.26
N ARG A 402 -2.96 -52.58 -19.49
CA ARG A 402 -2.89 -53.99 -19.96
C ARG A 402 -3.71 -54.09 -21.28
N ARG A 403 -3.32 -54.73 -22.39
CA ARG A 403 -2.41 -55.86 -22.65
C ARG A 403 -2.22 -56.02 -24.18
N ARG A 404 -1.17 -56.79 -24.57
CA ARG A 404 -0.84 -57.38 -25.89
C ARG A 404 0.02 -56.45 -26.78
N ARG A 405 1.21 -56.80 -27.25
CA ARG A 405 1.98 -58.06 -27.33
C ARG A 405 3.43 -57.79 -26.93
#